data_AF-A0A2J6PKL0-F1
#
_entry.id   AF-A0A2J6PKL0-F1
#
_cell.length_a   1.000
_cell.length_b   1.000
_cell.length_c   1.000
_cell.angle_alpha   90.00
_cell.angle_beta   90.00
_cell.angle_gamma   90.00
#
_symmetry.space_group_name_H-M   'P 1'
#
loop_
_entity.id
_entity.type
_entity.pdbx_description
1 polymer ?
#
loop_
_entity_poly.entity_id
_entity_poly.type
_entity_poly.pdbx_seq_one_letter_code
_entity_poly.pdbx_strand_id
1 'polypeptide(L)'
;MLDFPAGTKHEAKCNVTYGTMGHLDPKQPPVKRKPFAAILNHSFVQKVDLILPEELYKIIGDSISTEFVKPIYSRVILPLKALVEGEFFNEYIKKGNILMLSEGRAGVDNVYSLKEGILTLHLDKESYERAGLVGKPEGVKGKRGTKPRWVVEINLRLPSMLHGKKGFDRIVYAFKNVLTTPVTWLFHDLRPTAITPDPLDGHFPAKKTASPRVSQPIKVKMPVIKPPTDADSLYGADFDDYAIDVQEWLSLVLLESPRVNSDDNIDPFLSRYVPPGDSFTNSKLIKVTWQGFLSPSWVHKTFVQMLLCVPQDEWFACCVVGFGDGPLGESKAYTILKLPDATKEFVLWEVA
;
A
#
# COMPACT_ATOMS: atom_id res chain seq x y z
N MET A 1 6.71 -33.22 -26.35
CA MET A 1 6.03 -31.91 -26.22
C MET A 1 5.70 -31.76 -24.76
N LEU A 2 6.34 -30.83 -24.06
CA LEU A 2 6.02 -30.57 -22.66
C LEU A 2 4.70 -29.78 -22.65
N ASP A 3 3.60 -30.46 -22.33
CA ASP A 3 2.30 -29.82 -22.14
C ASP A 3 2.37 -28.97 -20.88
N PHE A 4 2.76 -27.71 -21.04
CA PHE A 4 2.59 -26.72 -19.99
C PHE A 4 1.09 -26.45 -19.82
N PRO A 5 0.54 -26.56 -18.59
CA PRO A 5 -0.87 -26.26 -18.37
C PRO A 5 -1.16 -24.82 -18.80
N ALA A 6 -2.24 -24.63 -19.55
CA ALA A 6 -2.69 -23.29 -19.95
C ALA A 6 -2.85 -22.41 -18.70
N GLY A 7 -2.19 -21.24 -18.72
CA GLY A 7 -2.09 -20.31 -17.59
C GLY A 7 -3.45 -20.08 -16.91
N THR A 8 -3.48 -20.30 -15.60
CA THR A 8 -4.67 -19.98 -14.81
C THR A 8 -4.88 -18.47 -14.82
N LYS A 9 -6.13 -17.99 -14.90
CA LYS A 9 -6.54 -16.57 -14.91
C LYS A 9 -6.13 -15.74 -13.66
N HIS A 10 -5.21 -16.23 -12.82
CA HIS A 10 -4.80 -15.66 -11.54
C HIS A 10 -3.27 -15.52 -11.42
N GLU A 11 -2.56 -15.35 -12.52
CA GLU A 11 -1.16 -14.90 -12.45
C GLU A 11 -1.15 -13.44 -12.00
N ALA A 12 -0.35 -13.13 -10.97
CA ALA A 12 -0.10 -11.76 -10.54
C ALA A 12 0.41 -10.97 -11.74
N LYS A 13 -0.24 -9.85 -12.05
CA LYS A 13 0.11 -9.04 -13.21
C LYS A 13 0.88 -7.82 -12.76
N CYS A 14 2.04 -7.60 -13.36
CA CYS A 14 2.73 -6.32 -13.26
C CYS A 14 2.38 -5.48 -14.49
N ASN A 15 1.69 -4.36 -14.28
CA ASN A 15 1.45 -3.38 -15.33
C ASN A 15 2.47 -2.27 -15.22
N VAL A 16 3.10 -1.91 -16.34
CA VAL A 16 4.07 -0.82 -16.40
C VAL A 16 3.48 0.36 -17.15
N THR A 17 3.74 1.57 -16.69
CA THR A 17 3.32 2.81 -17.34
C THR A 17 4.46 3.81 -17.33
N TYR A 18 4.93 4.20 -18.51
CA TYR A 18 5.76 5.37 -18.70
C TYR A 18 4.90 6.59 -19.05
N GLY A 19 5.20 7.74 -18.48
CA GLY A 19 4.47 8.97 -18.80
C GLY A 19 5.00 10.22 -18.13
N THR A 20 4.25 11.31 -18.29
CA THR A 20 4.62 12.63 -17.79
C THR A 20 3.60 13.11 -16.75
N MET A 21 4.09 13.60 -15.61
CA MET A 21 3.35 14.25 -14.55
C MET A 21 2.83 15.60 -15.01
N GLY A 22 1.63 15.95 -14.54
CA GLY A 22 1.06 17.28 -14.74
C GLY A 22 1.82 18.37 -13.95
N HIS A 23 1.37 19.61 -14.07
CA HIS A 23 1.83 20.69 -13.19
C HIS A 23 1.49 20.35 -11.73
N LEU A 24 2.45 20.56 -10.83
CA LEU A 24 2.29 20.38 -9.40
C LEU A 24 1.91 21.72 -8.76
N ASP A 25 0.64 21.87 -8.40
CA ASP A 25 0.21 22.94 -7.50
C ASP A 25 0.24 22.41 -6.05
N PRO A 26 1.09 22.95 -5.16
CA PRO A 26 1.15 22.55 -3.76
C PRO A 26 -0.20 22.70 -3.03
N LYS A 27 -1.07 23.62 -3.47
CA LYS A 27 -2.40 23.84 -2.88
C LYS A 27 -3.45 22.86 -3.40
N GLN A 28 -3.24 22.31 -4.60
CA GLN A 28 -4.15 21.38 -5.25
C GLN A 28 -3.36 20.24 -5.92
N PRO A 29 -2.78 19.34 -5.12
CA PRO A 29 -1.97 18.26 -5.66
C PRO A 29 -2.81 17.36 -6.59
N PRO A 30 -2.28 16.90 -7.73
CA PRO A 30 -3.05 16.10 -8.69
C PRO A 30 -3.51 14.78 -8.06
N VAL A 31 -4.76 14.38 -8.30
CA VAL A 31 -5.34 13.14 -7.73
C VAL A 31 -5.84 12.14 -8.77
N LYS A 32 -6.21 12.59 -9.97
CA LYS A 32 -6.91 11.75 -10.97
C LYS A 32 -6.00 11.05 -11.97
N ARG A 33 -4.78 11.54 -12.18
CA ARG A 33 -3.84 11.03 -13.18
C ARG A 33 -2.78 10.16 -12.51
N LYS A 34 -2.20 9.21 -13.25
CA LYS A 34 -1.00 8.49 -12.81
C LYS A 34 0.18 9.47 -12.67
N PRO A 35 1.07 9.28 -11.68
CA PRO A 35 1.07 8.16 -10.73
C PRO A 35 0.16 8.37 -9.51
N PHE A 36 -0.38 9.57 -9.29
CA PHE A 36 -1.16 9.93 -8.10
C PHE A 36 -2.42 9.09 -7.88
N ALA A 37 -3.15 8.78 -8.95
CA ALA A 37 -4.32 7.92 -8.87
C ALA A 37 -3.97 6.50 -8.41
N ALA A 38 -2.82 5.95 -8.82
CA ALA A 38 -2.36 4.64 -8.39
C ALA A 38 -2.08 4.61 -6.88
N ILE A 39 -1.44 5.66 -6.36
CA ILE A 39 -1.21 5.86 -4.93
C ILE A 39 -2.54 5.84 -4.15
N LEU A 40 -3.51 6.64 -4.59
CA LEU A 40 -4.79 6.81 -3.90
C LEU A 40 -5.72 5.59 -4.01
N ASN A 41 -5.52 4.75 -5.03
CA ASN A 41 -6.30 3.52 -5.23
C ASN A 41 -5.95 2.40 -4.24
N HIS A 42 -4.86 2.54 -3.47
CA HIS A 42 -4.55 1.59 -2.39
C HIS A 42 -5.60 1.66 -1.26
N SER A 43 -5.83 0.54 -0.60
CA SER A 43 -6.75 0.45 0.54
C SER A 43 -6.02 0.78 1.85
N PHE A 44 -5.06 -0.05 2.19
CA PHE A 44 -4.27 0.06 3.41
C PHE A 44 -2.79 -0.07 3.06
N VAL A 45 -1.97 0.87 3.49
CA VAL A 45 -0.53 0.87 3.19
C VAL A 45 0.24 0.39 4.41
N GLN A 46 1.08 -0.63 4.22
CA GLN A 46 1.90 -1.21 5.28
C GLN A 46 3.30 -0.58 5.32
N LYS A 47 3.88 -0.34 4.14
CA LYS A 47 5.27 0.08 4.01
C LYS A 47 5.42 1.05 2.84
N VAL A 48 6.26 2.06 3.03
CA VAL A 48 6.75 2.97 2.00
C VAL A 48 8.26 3.03 2.10
N ASP A 49 8.94 2.74 0.99
CA ASP A 49 10.38 2.86 0.85
C ASP A 49 10.70 3.93 -0.20
N LEU A 50 11.58 4.87 0.14
CA LEU A 50 12.20 5.78 -0.82
C LEU A 50 13.63 5.33 -1.09
N ILE A 51 14.02 5.30 -2.35
CA ILE A 51 15.40 5.10 -2.79
C ILE A 51 15.86 6.36 -3.50
N LEU A 52 17.00 6.89 -3.08
CA LEU A 52 17.59 8.09 -3.66
C LEU A 52 19.12 8.09 -3.50
N PRO A 53 19.85 8.87 -4.32
CA PRO A 53 21.28 9.09 -4.13
C PRO A 53 21.61 9.64 -2.73
N GLU A 54 22.74 9.23 -2.16
CA GLU A 54 23.20 9.69 -0.84
C GLU A 54 23.38 11.22 -0.81
N GLU A 55 23.94 11.80 -1.86
CA GLU A 55 24.13 13.25 -1.95
C GLU A 55 22.79 14.00 -1.96
N LEU A 56 21.78 13.47 -2.64
CA LEU A 56 20.43 14.03 -2.60
C LEU A 56 19.84 13.94 -1.19
N TYR A 57 20.01 12.81 -0.51
CA TYR A 57 19.52 12.65 0.87
C TYR A 57 20.19 13.65 1.84
N LYS A 58 21.47 14.00 1.64
CA LYS A 58 22.13 15.04 2.46
C LYS A 58 21.50 16.43 2.27
N ILE A 59 20.90 16.70 1.11
CA ILE A 59 20.24 17.98 0.80
C ILE A 59 18.84 18.02 1.42
N ILE A 60 18.05 16.95 1.27
CA ILE A 60 16.62 16.95 1.64
C ILE A 60 16.30 16.22 2.96
N GLY A 61 17.30 15.60 3.60
CA GLY A 61 17.14 14.75 4.77
C GLY A 61 16.51 15.47 5.97
N ASP A 62 16.82 16.75 6.15
CA ASP A 62 16.22 17.59 7.19
C ASP A 62 14.72 17.79 6.94
N SER A 63 14.32 18.10 5.70
CA SER A 63 12.90 18.19 5.33
C SER A 63 12.17 16.86 5.53
N ILE A 64 12.79 15.73 5.14
CA ILE A 64 12.23 14.39 5.36
C ILE A 64 12.02 14.09 6.86
N SER A 65 12.93 14.55 7.73
CA SER A 65 12.89 14.23 9.15
C SER A 65 12.01 15.17 9.98
N THR A 66 11.88 16.43 9.56
CA THR A 66 11.21 17.51 10.30
C THR A 66 9.88 17.96 9.69
N GLU A 67 9.81 18.11 8.37
CA GLU A 67 8.63 18.67 7.69
C GLU A 67 7.62 17.59 7.30
N PHE A 68 8.09 16.37 7.05
CA PHE A 68 7.20 15.29 6.65
C PHE A 68 6.40 14.84 7.87
N VAL A 69 5.07 14.91 7.76
CA VAL A 69 4.17 14.51 8.84
C VAL A 69 4.44 13.05 9.19
N LYS A 70 4.73 12.77 10.46
CA LYS A 70 4.94 11.41 10.94
C LYS A 70 3.58 10.75 11.18
N PRO A 71 3.19 9.70 10.45
CA PRO A 71 1.89 9.06 10.63
C PRO A 71 1.76 8.48 12.02
N ILE A 72 0.63 8.77 12.67
CA ILE A 72 0.27 8.20 13.96
C ILE A 72 -0.95 7.31 13.74
N TYR A 73 -0.84 6.07 14.18
CA TYR A 73 -1.92 5.10 14.19
C TYR A 73 -1.98 4.45 15.57
N SER A 74 -3.07 3.76 15.87
CA SER A 74 -3.30 3.10 17.14
C SER A 74 -3.51 1.62 16.92
N ARG A 75 -3.04 0.81 17.87
CA ARG A 75 -3.46 -0.58 18.02
C ARG A 75 -4.43 -0.67 19.19
N VAL A 76 -5.61 -1.24 18.98
CA VAL A 76 -6.68 -1.27 19.99
C VAL A 76 -7.44 -2.60 19.90
N ILE A 77 -7.96 -3.11 21.01
CA ILE A 77 -8.76 -4.35 21.03
C ILE A 77 -10.22 -3.97 21.20
N LEU A 78 -11.05 -4.29 20.20
CA LEU A 78 -12.46 -3.89 20.15
C LEU A 78 -13.33 -5.01 19.56
N PRO A 79 -14.53 -5.25 20.10
CA PRO A 79 -15.56 -6.01 19.39
C PRO A 79 -16.19 -5.16 18.27
N LEU A 80 -16.73 -5.80 17.23
CA LEU A 80 -17.45 -5.12 16.14
C LEU A 80 -18.62 -4.27 16.64
N LYS A 81 -19.24 -4.65 17.77
CA LYS A 81 -20.32 -3.89 18.40
C LYS A 81 -19.91 -2.45 18.74
N ALA A 82 -18.66 -2.24 19.15
CA ALA A 82 -18.17 -0.90 19.49
C ALA A 82 -18.19 0.05 18.29
N LEU A 83 -18.04 -0.47 17.06
CA LEU A 83 -18.03 0.34 15.84
C LEU A 83 -19.41 0.91 15.48
N VAL A 84 -20.49 0.35 16.03
CA VAL A 84 -21.89 0.70 15.69
C VAL A 84 -22.65 1.30 16.87
N GLU A 85 -21.95 1.68 17.95
CA GLU A 85 -22.55 2.24 19.16
C GLU A 85 -21.88 3.55 19.60
N GLY A 86 -22.68 4.40 20.24
CA GLY A 86 -22.21 5.57 20.97
C GLY A 86 -21.38 6.55 20.13
N GLU A 87 -20.45 7.21 20.80
CA GLU A 87 -19.62 8.25 20.20
C GLU A 87 -18.64 7.71 19.16
N PHE A 88 -18.22 6.45 19.25
CA PHE A 88 -17.38 5.85 18.21
C PHE A 88 -18.08 5.92 16.85
N PHE A 89 -19.34 5.47 16.78
CA PHE A 89 -20.11 5.49 15.55
C PHE A 89 -20.38 6.93 15.06
N ASN A 90 -20.77 7.82 15.96
CA ASN A 90 -21.13 9.20 15.59
C ASN A 90 -19.91 10.01 15.13
N GLU A 91 -18.82 9.97 15.90
CA GLU A 91 -17.66 10.81 15.67
C GLU A 91 -16.73 10.27 14.57
N TYR A 92 -16.48 8.96 14.55
CA TYR A 92 -15.56 8.39 13.55
C TYR A 92 -16.22 7.97 12.25
N ILE A 93 -17.44 7.43 12.31
CA ILE A 93 -18.10 6.85 11.14
C ILE A 93 -18.97 7.88 10.42
N LYS A 94 -19.85 8.57 11.16
CA LYS A 94 -20.80 9.54 10.57
C LYS A 94 -20.15 10.89 10.26
N LYS A 95 -19.41 11.46 11.20
CA LYS A 95 -18.77 12.79 11.04
C LYS A 95 -17.35 12.70 10.49
N GLY A 96 -16.57 11.74 10.99
CA GLY A 96 -15.15 11.58 10.68
C GLY A 96 -14.87 10.65 9.50
N ASN A 97 -13.58 10.38 9.30
CA ASN A 97 -13.10 9.39 8.34
C ASN A 97 -11.92 8.64 8.93
N ILE A 98 -12.09 7.34 9.12
CA ILE A 98 -11.08 6.47 9.73
C ILE A 98 -10.75 5.29 8.81
N LEU A 99 -9.56 4.74 9.01
CA LEU A 99 -9.16 3.43 8.49
C LEU A 99 -9.09 2.46 9.65
N MET A 100 -9.62 1.25 9.46
CA MET A 100 -9.37 0.15 10.38
C MET A 100 -9.10 -1.15 9.65
N LEU A 101 -8.21 -1.96 10.21
CA LEU A 101 -7.89 -3.29 9.72
C LEU A 101 -7.71 -4.23 10.91
N SER A 102 -8.46 -5.33 10.97
CA SER A 102 -8.34 -6.31 12.04
C SER A 102 -7.11 -7.21 11.83
N GLU A 103 -6.66 -7.84 12.91
CA GLU A 103 -5.76 -8.97 12.82
C GLU A 103 -6.43 -10.19 12.17
N GLY A 104 -5.60 -11.15 11.75
CA GLY A 104 -6.03 -12.44 11.20
C GLY A 104 -5.40 -12.73 9.83
N ARG A 105 -5.44 -13.99 9.41
CA ARG A 105 -4.97 -14.44 8.09
C ARG A 105 -6.14 -14.48 7.12
N ALA A 106 -6.04 -13.71 6.04
CA ALA A 106 -7.00 -13.76 4.94
C ALA A 106 -7.18 -15.20 4.43
N GLY A 107 -8.42 -15.58 4.13
CA GLY A 107 -8.79 -16.94 3.73
C GLY A 107 -8.86 -17.98 4.86
N VAL A 108 -8.35 -17.69 6.07
CA VAL A 108 -8.31 -18.63 7.21
C VAL A 108 -9.08 -18.14 8.42
N ASP A 109 -8.88 -16.90 8.83
CA ASP A 109 -9.54 -16.32 10.00
C ASP A 109 -10.69 -15.41 9.54
N ASN A 110 -11.62 -15.06 10.43
CA ASN A 110 -12.58 -13.99 10.14
C ASN A 110 -11.83 -12.67 10.24
N VAL A 111 -11.80 -11.90 9.16
CA VAL A 111 -11.08 -10.62 9.10
C VAL A 111 -12.01 -9.50 8.69
N TYR A 112 -11.71 -8.30 9.19
CA TYR A 112 -12.57 -7.15 9.08
C TYR A 112 -11.77 -5.92 8.67
N SER A 113 -12.36 -5.09 7.83
CA SER A 113 -11.75 -3.82 7.42
C SER A 113 -12.79 -2.73 7.34
N LEU A 114 -12.37 -1.49 7.60
CA LEU A 114 -13.21 -0.30 7.51
C LEU A 114 -12.45 0.75 6.71
N LYS A 115 -13.04 1.16 5.59
CA LYS A 115 -12.54 2.25 4.74
C LYS A 115 -13.72 3.06 4.22
N GLU A 116 -13.62 4.37 4.30
CA GLU A 116 -14.65 5.30 3.77
C GLU A 116 -16.07 5.04 4.32
N GLY A 117 -16.16 4.52 5.55
CA GLY A 117 -17.44 4.18 6.19
C GLY A 117 -18.06 2.86 5.71
N ILE A 118 -17.36 2.10 4.86
CA ILE A 118 -17.75 0.75 4.44
C ILE A 118 -17.00 -0.26 5.31
N LEU A 119 -17.74 -0.98 6.14
CA LEU A 119 -17.25 -2.09 6.95
C LEU A 119 -17.36 -3.38 6.13
N THR A 120 -16.23 -3.99 5.82
CA THR A 120 -16.15 -5.26 5.08
C THR A 120 -15.81 -6.38 6.04
N LEU A 121 -16.60 -7.45 6.02
CA LEU A 121 -16.39 -8.64 6.84
C LEU A 121 -16.14 -9.83 5.93
N HIS A 122 -14.99 -10.47 6.10
CA HIS A 122 -14.67 -11.75 5.47
C HIS A 122 -14.95 -12.84 6.51
N LEU A 123 -15.98 -13.63 6.24
CA LEU A 123 -16.52 -14.60 7.17
C LEU A 123 -16.38 -16.02 6.64
N ASP A 124 -16.09 -16.95 7.54
CA ASP A 124 -16.35 -18.37 7.29
C ASP A 124 -17.85 -18.67 7.17
N LYS A 125 -18.16 -19.88 6.72
CA LYS A 125 -19.54 -20.34 6.52
C LYS A 125 -20.39 -20.22 7.78
N GLU A 126 -19.87 -20.71 8.90
CA GLU A 126 -20.64 -20.82 10.14
C GLU A 126 -20.98 -19.43 10.68
N SER A 127 -19.99 -18.54 10.73
CA SER A 127 -20.13 -17.16 11.19
C SER A 127 -21.08 -16.38 10.29
N TYR A 128 -20.99 -16.57 8.97
CA TYR A 128 -21.88 -15.93 8.00
C TYR A 128 -23.34 -16.36 8.16
N GLU A 129 -23.61 -17.68 8.18
CA GLU A 129 -24.97 -18.23 8.28
C GLU A 129 -25.63 -17.84 9.61
N ARG A 130 -24.86 -17.86 10.71
CA ARG A 130 -25.35 -17.45 12.04
C ARG A 130 -25.56 -15.95 12.15
N ALA A 131 -24.66 -15.14 11.58
CA ALA A 131 -24.80 -13.68 11.60
C ALA A 131 -26.03 -13.24 10.79
N GLY A 132 -26.39 -14.03 9.78
CA GLY A 132 -27.54 -13.77 8.93
C GLY A 132 -27.44 -12.41 8.28
N LEU A 133 -26.26 -11.99 7.84
CA LEU A 133 -26.07 -10.72 7.13
C LEU A 133 -26.11 -10.94 5.62
N VAL A 134 -26.50 -9.93 4.86
CA VAL A 134 -26.51 -10.02 3.39
C VAL A 134 -25.08 -9.91 2.89
N GLY A 135 -24.61 -10.92 2.17
CA GLY A 135 -23.26 -11.00 1.65
C GLY A 135 -23.21 -11.81 0.37
N LYS A 136 -22.02 -11.90 -0.23
CA LYS A 136 -21.76 -12.63 -1.47
C LYS A 136 -20.66 -13.68 -1.20
N PRO A 137 -20.71 -14.86 -1.85
CA PRO A 137 -19.61 -15.81 -1.75
C PRO A 137 -18.32 -15.18 -2.28
N GLU A 138 -17.22 -15.44 -1.61
CA GLU A 138 -15.89 -14.96 -1.93
C GLU A 138 -15.15 -15.97 -2.81
N GLY A 139 -14.66 -15.51 -3.97
CA GLY A 139 -13.91 -16.32 -4.93
C GLY A 139 -14.76 -17.15 -5.91
N VAL A 140 -14.09 -17.77 -6.88
CA VAL A 140 -14.73 -18.70 -7.83
C VAL A 140 -15.07 -19.98 -7.07
N LYS A 141 -16.36 -20.35 -7.06
CA LYS A 141 -16.94 -21.56 -6.46
C LYS A 141 -15.89 -22.66 -6.25
N GLY A 142 -15.47 -22.82 -4.98
CA GLY A 142 -14.53 -23.81 -4.44
C GLY A 142 -13.77 -24.67 -5.46
N LYS A 143 -12.49 -24.37 -5.66
CA LYS A 143 -11.55 -25.43 -6.07
C LYS A 143 -11.52 -26.50 -4.95
N ARG A 144 -11.34 -27.77 -5.31
CA ARG A 144 -11.16 -28.87 -4.34
C ARG A 144 -10.07 -28.47 -3.33
N GLY A 145 -10.45 -28.30 -2.06
CA GLY A 145 -9.51 -28.06 -0.95
C GLY A 145 -9.64 -26.71 -0.24
N THR A 146 -10.33 -25.70 -0.79
CA THR A 146 -10.53 -24.42 -0.10
C THR A 146 -11.91 -24.33 0.55
N LYS A 147 -11.96 -23.92 1.83
CA LYS A 147 -13.23 -23.69 2.54
C LYS A 147 -13.94 -22.48 1.93
N PRO A 148 -15.26 -22.56 1.66
CA PRO A 148 -15.99 -21.42 1.13
C PRO A 148 -16.00 -20.26 2.14
N ARG A 149 -15.94 -19.04 1.62
CA ARG A 149 -15.90 -17.78 2.37
C ARG A 149 -16.98 -16.85 1.84
N TRP A 150 -17.39 -15.88 2.67
CA TRP A 150 -18.39 -14.87 2.31
C TRP A 150 -17.88 -13.48 2.66
N VAL A 151 -18.10 -12.53 1.75
CA VAL A 151 -17.86 -11.11 1.97
C VAL A 151 -19.18 -10.41 2.26
N VAL A 152 -19.24 -9.70 3.38
CA VAL A 152 -20.35 -8.82 3.77
C VAL A 152 -19.85 -7.39 3.77
N GLU A 153 -20.41 -6.53 2.90
CA GLU A 153 -20.06 -5.11 2.80
C GLU A 153 -21.21 -4.27 3.38
N ILE A 154 -20.92 -3.49 4.43
CA ILE A 154 -21.91 -2.68 5.13
C ILE A 154 -21.48 -1.22 5.03
N ASN A 155 -22.22 -0.43 4.25
CA ASN A 155 -22.04 1.02 4.25
C ASN A 155 -22.74 1.62 5.49
N LEU A 156 -21.94 1.91 6.52
CA LEU A 156 -22.37 2.44 7.80
C LEU A 156 -22.81 3.92 7.74
N ARG A 157 -22.55 4.61 6.62
CA ARG A 157 -22.92 6.02 6.41
C ARG A 157 -24.29 6.21 5.76
N LEU A 158 -24.96 5.12 5.34
CA LEU A 158 -26.31 5.24 4.76
C LEU A 158 -27.30 5.87 5.77
N PRO A 159 -28.30 6.64 5.30
CA PRO A 159 -29.35 7.21 6.15
C PRO A 159 -30.15 6.15 6.94
N SER A 160 -30.17 4.91 6.45
CA SER A 160 -30.81 3.77 7.13
C SER A 160 -30.01 3.20 8.30
N MET A 161 -28.74 3.59 8.47
CA MET A 161 -27.85 3.11 9.53
C MET A 161 -28.05 3.97 10.79
N LEU A 162 -29.22 3.78 11.41
CA LEU A 162 -29.71 4.46 12.60
C LEU A 162 -30.45 3.46 13.48
N HIS A 163 -30.29 3.57 14.80
CA HIS A 163 -31.00 2.72 15.75
C HIS A 163 -32.53 2.82 15.58
N GLY A 164 -33.21 1.67 15.68
CA GLY A 164 -34.65 1.55 15.48
C GLY A 164 -35.05 1.27 14.02
N LYS A 165 -34.10 1.26 13.09
CA LYS A 165 -34.32 0.75 11.73
C LYS A 165 -33.97 -0.73 11.69
N LYS A 166 -34.92 -1.57 11.24
CA LYS A 166 -34.77 -3.03 11.16
C LYS A 166 -33.45 -3.51 10.54
N GLY A 167 -32.97 -2.83 9.49
CA GLY A 167 -31.72 -3.15 8.82
C GLY A 167 -30.49 -2.93 9.71
N PHE A 168 -30.43 -1.80 10.40
CA PHE A 168 -29.33 -1.49 11.32
C PHE A 168 -29.41 -2.32 12.60
N ASP A 169 -30.62 -2.52 13.15
CA ASP A 169 -30.82 -3.35 14.34
C ASP A 169 -30.39 -4.80 14.10
N ARG A 170 -30.55 -5.32 12.86
CA ARG A 170 -30.01 -6.64 12.47
C ARG A 170 -28.48 -6.69 12.51
N ILE A 171 -27.81 -5.62 12.08
CA ILE A 171 -26.34 -5.51 12.13
C ILE A 171 -25.88 -5.46 13.60
N VAL A 172 -26.50 -4.61 14.41
CA VAL A 172 -26.22 -4.50 15.85
C VAL A 172 -26.45 -5.84 16.54
N TYR A 173 -27.53 -6.56 16.20
CA TYR A 173 -27.80 -7.89 16.73
C TYR A 173 -26.69 -8.89 16.37
N ALA A 174 -26.27 -8.93 15.11
CA ALA A 174 -25.19 -9.82 14.68
C ALA A 174 -23.88 -9.55 15.44
N PHE A 175 -23.51 -8.29 15.63
CA PHE A 175 -22.28 -7.91 16.34
C PHE A 175 -22.38 -8.13 17.86
N LYS A 176 -23.60 -8.11 18.42
CA LYS A 176 -23.82 -8.34 19.85
C LYS A 176 -23.93 -9.81 20.23
N ASN A 177 -24.47 -10.66 19.34
CA ASN A 177 -24.84 -12.04 19.69
C ASN A 177 -24.10 -13.12 18.90
N VAL A 178 -23.49 -12.78 17.76
CA VAL A 178 -22.81 -13.75 16.89
C VAL A 178 -21.33 -13.42 16.76
N LEU A 179 -21.01 -12.24 16.24
CA LEU A 179 -19.63 -11.78 16.03
C LEU A 179 -19.13 -11.01 17.26
N THR A 180 -19.13 -11.70 18.40
CA THR A 180 -18.94 -11.07 19.73
C THR A 180 -17.48 -10.95 20.15
N THR A 181 -16.61 -11.77 19.57
CA THR A 181 -15.20 -11.86 19.96
C THR A 181 -14.50 -10.53 19.67
N PRO A 182 -13.91 -9.87 20.68
CA PRO A 182 -13.04 -8.72 20.46
C PRO A 182 -11.82 -9.15 19.63
N VAL A 183 -11.40 -8.30 18.71
CA VAL A 183 -10.19 -8.52 17.90
C VAL A 183 -9.28 -7.31 18.01
N THR A 184 -8.00 -7.52 17.73
CA THR A 184 -7.04 -6.42 17.62
C THR A 184 -7.24 -5.70 16.29
N TRP A 185 -7.29 -4.38 16.35
CA TRP A 185 -7.40 -3.48 15.21
C TRP A 185 -6.17 -2.60 15.11
N LEU A 186 -5.72 -2.38 13.88
CA LEU A 186 -5.02 -1.16 13.51
C LEU A 186 -6.07 -0.09 13.21
N PHE A 187 -5.90 1.10 13.78
CA PHE A 187 -6.82 2.22 13.67
C PHE A 187 -6.04 3.48 13.27
N HIS A 188 -6.56 4.24 12.31
CA HIS A 188 -6.01 5.54 11.95
C HIS A 188 -7.13 6.53 11.65
N ASP A 189 -7.14 7.64 12.39
CA ASP A 189 -8.02 8.78 12.12
C ASP A 189 -7.38 9.69 11.07
N LEU A 190 -8.09 9.91 9.96
CA LEU A 190 -7.59 10.69 8.83
C LEU A 190 -7.83 12.19 9.00
N ARG A 191 -8.49 12.62 10.08
CA ARG A 191 -8.67 14.04 10.36
C ARG A 191 -7.35 14.72 10.73
N PRO A 192 -7.18 15.99 10.36
CA PRO A 192 -5.99 16.76 10.73
C PRO A 192 -5.99 17.14 12.23
N THR A 193 -7.17 17.19 12.85
CA THR A 193 -7.36 17.62 14.24
C THR A 193 -7.92 16.48 15.08
N ALA A 194 -7.30 16.23 16.23
CA ALA A 194 -7.79 15.25 17.20
C ALA A 194 -9.15 15.69 17.77
N ILE A 195 -10.01 14.72 18.11
CA ILE A 195 -11.24 14.98 18.86
C ILE A 195 -10.92 15.02 20.35
N THR A 196 -11.60 15.89 21.08
CA THR A 196 -11.60 15.90 22.54
C THR A 196 -13.05 15.96 23.05
N PRO A 197 -13.51 15.00 23.87
CA PRO A 197 -12.82 13.77 24.26
C PRO A 197 -12.70 12.77 23.10
N ASP A 198 -11.62 11.99 23.07
CA ASP A 198 -11.39 10.98 22.04
C ASP A 198 -12.21 9.71 22.36
N PRO A 199 -13.15 9.27 21.50
CA PRO A 199 -13.97 8.08 21.76
C PRO A 199 -13.16 6.78 21.90
N LEU A 200 -11.93 6.75 21.41
CA LEU A 200 -11.04 5.60 21.51
C LEU A 200 -10.37 5.50 22.89
N ASP A 201 -10.27 6.59 23.67
CA ASP A 201 -9.53 6.61 24.94
C ASP A 201 -10.06 5.58 25.95
N GLY A 202 -11.39 5.36 25.99
CA GLY A 202 -12.03 4.35 26.84
C GLY A 202 -11.62 2.91 26.54
N HIS A 203 -10.92 2.68 25.43
CA HIS A 203 -10.43 1.38 24.99
C HIS A 203 -8.90 1.23 25.09
N PHE A 204 -8.22 2.17 25.76
CA PHE A 204 -6.79 2.13 26.05
C PHE A 204 -5.92 1.84 24.80
N PRO A 205 -6.02 2.66 23.74
CA PRO A 205 -5.32 2.42 22.49
C PRO A 205 -3.80 2.58 22.65
N ALA A 206 -3.04 1.63 22.09
CA ALA A 206 -1.59 1.73 22.00
C ALA A 206 -1.20 2.57 20.77
N LYS A 207 -0.92 3.85 20.98
CA LYS A 207 -0.47 4.77 19.92
C LYS A 207 0.93 4.37 19.41
N LYS A 208 1.10 4.45 18.09
CA LYS A 208 2.30 4.08 17.34
C LYS A 208 2.61 5.18 16.34
N THR A 209 3.87 5.62 16.29
CA THR A 209 4.34 6.60 15.30
C THR A 209 5.21 5.90 14.27
N ALA A 210 4.83 5.97 12.99
CA ALA A 210 5.66 5.50 11.89
C ALA A 210 6.74 6.55 11.59
N SER A 211 7.91 6.39 12.21
CA SER A 211 9.06 7.26 11.99
C SER A 211 9.93 6.75 10.84
N PRO A 212 10.56 7.63 10.05
CA PRO A 212 11.48 7.21 8.99
C PRO A 212 12.66 6.43 9.58
N ARG A 213 13.01 5.33 8.94
CA ARG A 213 14.23 4.55 9.19
C ARG A 213 15.15 4.69 7.98
N VAL A 214 16.38 5.12 8.21
CA VAL A 214 17.34 5.40 7.14
C VAL A 214 18.37 4.28 7.15
N SER A 215 18.63 3.67 5.99
CA SER A 215 19.65 2.63 5.84
C SER A 215 21.06 3.24 5.91
N GLN A 216 22.07 2.37 6.06
CA GLN A 216 23.43 2.75 5.71
C GLN A 216 23.53 2.98 4.18
N PRO A 217 24.49 3.78 3.70
CA PRO A 217 24.72 3.96 2.27
C PRO A 217 25.02 2.63 1.58
N ILE A 218 24.23 2.29 0.56
CA ILE A 218 24.38 1.10 -0.27
C ILE A 218 25.25 1.47 -1.46
N LYS A 219 26.47 0.95 -1.53
CA LYS A 219 27.38 1.20 -2.66
C LYS A 219 26.96 0.31 -3.83
N VAL A 220 26.43 0.89 -4.90
CA VAL A 220 25.86 0.12 -6.01
C VAL A 220 26.60 0.37 -7.33
N LYS A 221 26.54 -0.62 -8.22
CA LYS A 221 26.68 -0.36 -9.67
C LYS A 221 25.34 0.16 -10.17
N MET A 222 25.28 1.46 -10.42
CA MET A 222 24.09 2.15 -10.88
C MET A 222 23.95 1.99 -12.40
N PRO A 223 22.88 1.32 -12.88
CA PRO A 223 22.60 1.19 -14.31
C PRO A 223 22.03 2.49 -14.87
N VAL A 224 21.91 2.55 -16.20
CA VAL A 224 21.15 3.61 -16.87
C VAL A 224 19.66 3.37 -16.60
N ILE A 225 19.03 4.28 -15.85
CA ILE A 225 17.61 4.17 -15.46
C ILE A 225 16.66 4.97 -16.36
N LYS A 226 17.15 5.56 -17.46
CA LYS A 226 16.29 6.25 -18.43
C LYS A 226 15.69 5.22 -19.40
N PRO A 227 14.39 5.32 -19.73
CA PRO A 227 13.79 4.46 -20.74
C PRO A 227 14.41 4.75 -22.13
N PRO A 228 14.40 3.78 -23.04
CA PRO A 228 14.85 3.98 -24.41
C PRO A 228 14.02 5.07 -25.12
N THR A 229 14.69 6.00 -25.81
CA THR A 229 14.07 7.17 -26.46
C THR A 229 13.52 6.86 -27.85
N ASP A 230 14.08 5.86 -28.53
CA ASP A 230 13.67 5.48 -29.88
C ASP A 230 12.57 4.43 -29.79
N ALA A 231 11.33 4.84 -30.09
CA ALA A 231 10.24 3.92 -30.30
C ALA A 231 10.45 3.22 -31.64
N ASP A 232 11.29 2.19 -31.67
CA ASP A 232 11.39 1.36 -32.86
C ASP A 232 10.08 0.57 -33.02
N SER A 233 9.31 0.92 -34.04
CA SER A 233 8.00 0.33 -34.34
C SER A 233 8.04 -1.18 -34.62
N LEU A 234 9.23 -1.78 -34.74
CA LEU A 234 9.46 -3.21 -34.83
C LEU A 234 9.86 -3.88 -33.49
N TYR A 235 10.33 -3.12 -32.49
CA TYR A 235 10.87 -3.62 -31.22
C TYR A 235 10.06 -3.08 -30.03
N GLY A 236 8.83 -3.57 -29.87
CA GLY A 236 8.07 -3.35 -28.63
C GLY A 236 8.70 -3.99 -27.38
N ALA A 237 9.77 -4.78 -27.52
CA ALA A 237 10.46 -5.46 -26.43
C ALA A 237 11.43 -4.58 -25.64
N ASP A 238 11.99 -3.51 -26.24
CA ASP A 238 13.06 -2.72 -25.59
C ASP A 238 12.57 -2.00 -24.32
N PHE A 239 11.32 -1.55 -24.32
CA PHE A 239 10.71 -0.96 -23.13
C PHE A 239 10.33 -2.02 -22.09
N ASP A 240 9.86 -3.18 -22.53
CA ASP A 240 9.49 -4.29 -21.63
C ASP A 240 10.73 -4.85 -20.92
N ASP A 241 11.82 -5.07 -21.65
CA ASP A 241 13.11 -5.50 -21.11
C ASP A 241 13.65 -4.45 -20.13
N TYR A 242 13.70 -3.18 -20.53
CA TYR A 242 14.05 -2.07 -19.63
C TYR A 242 13.21 -2.08 -18.35
N ALA A 243 11.89 -2.26 -18.48
CA ALA A 243 10.98 -2.20 -17.35
C ALA A 243 11.19 -3.38 -16.38
N ILE A 244 11.42 -4.58 -16.90
CA ILE A 244 11.72 -5.78 -16.10
C ILE A 244 13.07 -5.60 -15.38
N ASP A 245 14.10 -5.22 -16.12
CA ASP A 245 15.47 -5.05 -15.66
C ASP A 245 15.58 -4.00 -14.55
N VAL A 246 15.00 -2.81 -14.76
CA VAL A 246 15.02 -1.74 -13.76
C VAL A 246 14.19 -2.11 -12.54
N GLN A 247 13.06 -2.81 -12.70
CA GLN A 247 12.26 -3.28 -11.58
C GLN A 247 13.01 -4.34 -10.76
N GLU A 248 13.69 -5.29 -11.40
CA GLU A 248 14.51 -6.30 -10.72
C GLU A 248 15.63 -5.63 -9.93
N TRP A 249 16.37 -4.71 -10.56
CA TRP A 249 17.46 -3.98 -9.91
C TRP A 249 16.97 -3.14 -8.72
N LEU A 250 15.87 -2.39 -8.87
CA LEU A 250 15.26 -1.63 -7.76
C LEU A 250 14.81 -2.58 -6.63
N SER A 251 14.26 -3.74 -6.97
CA SER A 251 13.83 -4.74 -5.98
C SER A 251 15.02 -5.30 -5.20
N LEU A 252 16.15 -5.54 -5.86
CA LEU A 252 17.39 -5.97 -5.18
C LEU A 252 17.98 -4.86 -4.29
N VAL A 253 17.86 -3.59 -4.69
CA VAL A 253 18.22 -2.45 -3.83
C VAL A 253 17.32 -2.40 -2.59
N LEU A 254 16.00 -2.57 -2.75
CA LEU A 254 15.05 -2.61 -1.62
C LEU A 254 15.37 -3.72 -0.62
N LEU A 255 15.81 -4.87 -1.13
CA LEU A 255 16.23 -6.04 -0.35
C LEU A 255 17.63 -5.88 0.28
N GLU A 256 18.36 -4.79 -0.03
CA GLU A 256 19.77 -4.62 0.36
C GLU A 256 20.63 -5.81 -0.08
N SER A 257 20.33 -6.35 -1.26
CA SER A 257 21.02 -7.53 -1.78
C SER A 257 22.49 -7.19 -2.07
N PRO A 258 23.44 -8.05 -1.69
CA PRO A 258 24.86 -7.84 -2.04
C PRO A 258 25.10 -7.88 -3.56
N ARG A 259 24.15 -8.41 -4.34
CA ARG A 259 24.24 -8.52 -5.81
C ARG A 259 24.22 -7.19 -6.55
N VAL A 260 23.75 -6.11 -5.92
CA VAL A 260 23.82 -4.77 -6.52
C VAL A 260 25.10 -4.03 -6.15
N ASN A 261 25.93 -4.60 -5.28
CA ASN A 261 27.08 -3.90 -4.74
C ASN A 261 28.17 -3.63 -5.80
N SER A 262 28.85 -2.49 -5.69
CA SER A 262 29.93 -2.12 -6.61
C SER A 262 31.12 -3.08 -6.58
N ASP A 263 31.38 -3.65 -5.41
CA ASP A 263 32.48 -4.58 -5.11
C ASP A 263 32.04 -6.05 -5.10
N ASP A 264 30.84 -6.35 -5.61
CA ASP A 264 30.36 -7.72 -5.67
C ASP A 264 31.23 -8.59 -6.59
N ASN A 265 31.63 -9.76 -6.08
CA ASN A 265 32.48 -10.74 -6.76
C ASN A 265 31.99 -12.17 -6.47
N ILE A 266 30.69 -12.39 -6.65
CA ILE A 266 30.10 -13.72 -6.48
C ILE A 266 30.58 -14.69 -7.56
N ASP A 267 30.77 -15.94 -7.15
CA ASP A 267 31.00 -17.03 -8.11
C ASP A 267 29.83 -17.11 -9.11
N PRO A 268 30.08 -17.00 -10.43
CA PRO A 268 29.05 -17.10 -11.47
C PRO A 268 28.26 -18.41 -11.44
N PHE A 269 28.80 -19.48 -10.83
CA PHE A 269 28.07 -20.72 -10.60
C PHE A 269 26.91 -20.54 -9.60
N LEU A 270 27.05 -19.62 -8.63
CA LEU A 270 26.04 -19.33 -7.61
C LEU A 270 25.04 -18.26 -8.05
N SER A 271 25.50 -17.23 -8.76
CA SER A 271 24.63 -16.17 -9.26
C SER A 271 25.21 -15.56 -10.52
N ARG A 272 24.37 -15.43 -11.54
CA ARG A 272 24.69 -14.79 -12.82
C ARG A 272 24.07 -13.39 -12.95
N TYR A 273 23.46 -12.90 -11.87
CA TYR A 273 22.84 -11.59 -11.90
C TYR A 273 23.92 -10.51 -12.13
N VAL A 274 23.64 -9.61 -13.06
CA VAL A 274 24.43 -8.41 -13.31
C VAL A 274 23.42 -7.26 -13.39
N PRO A 275 23.72 -6.08 -12.83
CA PRO A 275 22.89 -4.90 -13.02
C PRO A 275 22.63 -4.62 -14.52
N PRO A 276 21.49 -4.01 -14.86
CA PRO A 276 21.07 -3.95 -16.26
C PRO A 276 21.87 -2.96 -17.12
N GLY A 277 22.05 -3.31 -18.39
CA GLY A 277 22.81 -2.54 -19.38
C GLY A 277 24.33 -2.82 -19.37
N ASP A 278 25.06 -2.12 -20.25
CA ASP A 278 26.50 -2.33 -20.44
C ASP A 278 27.38 -1.28 -19.74
N SER A 279 26.76 -0.21 -19.22
CA SER A 279 27.46 0.92 -18.60
C SER A 279 26.91 1.18 -17.20
N PHE A 280 27.84 1.37 -16.26
CA PHE A 280 27.50 1.56 -14.86
C PHE A 280 28.30 2.71 -14.27
N THR A 281 27.70 3.37 -13.30
CA THR A 281 28.40 4.33 -12.44
C THR A 281 28.42 3.81 -11.01
N ASN A 282 29.55 3.97 -10.33
CA ASN A 282 29.61 3.68 -8.91
C ASN A 282 28.87 4.80 -8.18
N SER A 283 27.80 4.45 -7.47
CA SER A 283 26.98 5.39 -6.72
C SER A 283 26.71 4.85 -5.33
N LYS A 284 26.25 5.73 -4.44
CA LYS A 284 25.77 5.37 -3.11
C LYS A 284 24.32 5.76 -3.00
N LEU A 285 23.49 4.80 -2.59
CA LEU A 285 22.06 5.00 -2.41
C LEU A 285 21.70 4.95 -0.94
N ILE A 286 20.66 5.71 -0.59
CA ILE A 286 20.02 5.67 0.72
C ILE A 286 18.61 5.12 0.53
N LYS A 287 18.21 4.22 1.44
CA LYS A 287 16.84 3.76 1.57
C LYS A 287 16.21 4.39 2.81
N VAL A 288 15.07 5.05 2.63
CA VAL A 288 14.27 5.61 3.73
C VAL A 288 12.96 4.85 3.83
N THR A 289 12.72 4.20 4.95
CA THR A 289 11.56 3.31 5.17
C THR A 289 10.61 3.88 6.22
N TRP A 290 9.33 3.96 5.89
CA TRP A 290 8.23 4.08 6.84
C TRP A 290 7.44 2.77 6.85
N GLN A 291 7.20 2.23 8.05
CA GLN A 291 6.46 0.99 8.21
C GLN A 291 5.44 1.11 9.35
N GLY A 292 4.20 0.69 9.10
CA GLY A 292 3.12 0.78 10.06
C GLY A 292 1.76 0.63 9.40
N PHE A 293 0.77 1.39 9.89
CA PHE A 293 -0.55 1.50 9.27
C PHE A 293 -0.70 2.90 8.68
N LEU A 294 -0.45 3.03 7.39
CA LEU A 294 -0.33 4.29 6.67
C LEU A 294 -1.54 4.50 5.77
N SER A 295 -1.96 5.76 5.60
CA SER A 295 -3.05 6.10 4.70
C SER A 295 -2.54 6.41 3.28
N PRO A 296 -3.28 6.02 2.22
CA PRO A 296 -2.96 6.41 0.85
C PRO A 296 -2.84 7.93 0.66
N SER A 297 -3.65 8.70 1.40
CA SER A 297 -3.60 10.17 1.39
C SER A 297 -2.30 10.72 2.00
N TRP A 298 -1.75 10.07 3.02
CA TRP A 298 -0.42 10.42 3.54
C TRP A 298 0.67 10.13 2.51
N VAL A 299 0.66 8.93 1.90
CA VAL A 299 1.64 8.56 0.87
C VAL A 299 1.61 9.54 -0.31
N HIS A 300 0.41 9.93 -0.74
CA HIS A 300 0.21 10.92 -1.79
C HIS A 300 0.84 12.27 -1.43
N LYS A 301 0.58 12.78 -0.22
CA LYS A 301 1.19 14.03 0.26
C LYS A 301 2.72 13.94 0.35
N THR A 302 3.26 12.84 0.90
CA THR A 302 4.70 12.61 0.99
C THR A 302 5.35 12.53 -0.38
N PHE A 303 4.72 11.85 -1.34
CA PHE A 303 5.22 11.78 -2.71
C PHE A 303 5.24 13.15 -3.39
N VAL A 304 4.19 13.96 -3.20
CA VAL A 304 4.16 15.35 -3.71
C VAL A 304 5.21 16.21 -3.03
N GLN A 305 5.40 16.11 -1.72
CA GLN A 305 6.45 16.82 -0.99
C GLN A 305 7.84 16.44 -1.52
N MET A 306 8.10 15.16 -1.76
CA MET A 306 9.35 14.71 -2.40
C MET A 306 9.56 15.35 -3.78
N LEU A 307 8.54 15.39 -4.63
CA LEU A 307 8.63 16.04 -5.93
C LEU A 307 8.91 17.55 -5.85
N LEU A 308 8.52 18.22 -4.76
CA LEU A 308 8.76 19.64 -4.56
C LEU A 308 10.14 19.94 -3.95
N CYS A 309 10.68 19.02 -3.15
CA CYS A 309 11.99 19.19 -2.50
C CYS A 309 13.17 18.72 -3.37
N VAL A 310 12.95 17.74 -4.26
CA VAL A 310 14.01 17.16 -5.10
C VAL A 310 14.33 18.06 -6.30
N PRO A 311 15.61 18.31 -6.61
CA PRO A 311 16.02 19.01 -7.83
C PRO A 311 15.46 18.36 -9.10
N GLN A 312 15.22 19.18 -10.12
CA GLN A 312 14.49 18.78 -11.32
C GLN A 312 15.19 17.72 -12.17
N ASP A 313 16.50 17.65 -12.09
CA ASP A 313 17.43 16.74 -12.76
C ASP A 313 17.69 15.44 -11.98
N GLU A 314 17.35 15.40 -10.69
CA GLU A 314 17.65 14.28 -9.81
C GLU A 314 16.56 13.21 -9.80
N TRP A 315 16.94 11.94 -9.63
CA TRP A 315 15.99 10.83 -9.61
C TRP A 315 15.71 10.33 -8.19
N PHE A 316 14.56 9.71 -8.01
CA PHE A 316 14.26 8.90 -6.82
C PHE A 316 13.19 7.86 -7.17
N ALA A 317 13.15 6.77 -6.41
CA ALA A 317 12.08 5.78 -6.49
C ALA A 317 11.26 5.76 -5.19
N CYS A 318 9.94 5.63 -5.33
CA CYS A 318 8.99 5.46 -4.23
C CYS A 318 8.27 4.13 -4.40
N CYS A 319 8.54 3.21 -3.47
CA CYS A 319 8.02 1.84 -3.49
C CYS A 319 7.04 1.68 -2.34
N VAL A 320 5.83 1.20 -2.62
CA VAL A 320 4.74 1.14 -1.65
C VAL A 320 4.13 -0.24 -1.65
N VAL A 321 4.01 -0.80 -0.46
CA VAL A 321 3.46 -2.14 -0.24
C VAL A 321 2.23 -2.02 0.66
N GLY A 322 1.11 -2.57 0.18
CA GLY A 322 -0.15 -2.63 0.90
C GLY A 322 -0.21 -3.76 1.93
N PHE A 323 -1.25 -3.76 2.75
CA PHE A 323 -1.63 -4.99 3.46
C PHE A 323 -2.25 -5.99 2.48
N GLY A 324 -2.13 -7.28 2.79
CA GLY A 324 -2.86 -8.34 2.08
C GLY A 324 -4.33 -8.35 2.46
N ASP A 325 -5.10 -7.36 1.99
CA ASP A 325 -6.53 -7.19 2.28
C ASP A 325 -7.44 -7.80 1.20
N GLY A 326 -6.86 -8.41 0.17
CA GLY A 326 -7.59 -9.16 -0.84
C GLY A 326 -8.12 -10.51 -0.35
N PRO A 327 -9.03 -11.16 -1.11
CA PRO A 327 -9.63 -12.45 -0.77
C PRO A 327 -8.63 -13.58 -0.45
N LEU A 328 -7.46 -13.52 -1.07
CA LEU A 328 -6.37 -14.48 -0.91
C LEU A 328 -5.19 -13.94 -0.09
N GLY A 329 -5.34 -12.75 0.50
CA GLY A 329 -4.25 -12.07 1.21
C GLY A 329 -3.18 -11.50 0.28
N GLU A 330 -3.48 -11.36 -1.01
CA GLU A 330 -2.58 -10.74 -1.98
C GLU A 330 -2.39 -9.26 -1.63
N SER A 331 -1.14 -8.84 -1.48
CA SER A 331 -0.78 -7.45 -1.24
C SER A 331 -0.54 -6.77 -2.58
N LYS A 332 -1.19 -5.62 -2.79
CA LYS A 332 -0.88 -4.73 -3.90
C LYS A 332 0.40 -3.99 -3.60
N ALA A 333 1.25 -3.86 -4.61
CA ALA A 333 2.45 -3.03 -4.52
C ALA A 333 2.60 -2.17 -5.77
N TYR A 334 3.19 -0.99 -5.62
CA TYR A 334 3.65 -0.23 -6.76
C TYR A 334 4.99 0.42 -6.50
N THR A 335 5.70 0.69 -7.59
CA THR A 335 6.97 1.41 -7.60
C THR A 335 6.84 2.55 -8.58
N ILE A 336 7.15 3.77 -8.13
CA ILE A 336 7.19 4.97 -8.97
C ILE A 336 8.62 5.45 -9.03
N LEU A 337 9.22 5.47 -10.22
CA LEU A 337 10.52 6.05 -10.47
C LEU A 337 10.33 7.43 -11.11
N LYS A 338 10.78 8.50 -10.45
CA LYS A 338 10.95 9.82 -11.08
C LYS A 338 12.28 9.81 -11.83
N LEU A 339 12.25 10.10 -13.13
CA LEU A 339 13.43 9.97 -14.00
C LEU A 339 14.40 11.16 -13.86
N PRO A 340 15.72 10.93 -14.06
CA PRO A 340 16.72 12.01 -14.07
C PRO A 340 16.61 12.87 -15.33
N ASP A 341 17.04 14.13 -15.26
CA ASP A 341 17.03 15.13 -16.34
C ASP A 341 15.68 15.41 -17.04
N ALA A 342 14.60 14.78 -16.58
CA ALA A 342 13.27 14.91 -17.09
C ALA A 342 12.31 15.31 -15.97
N THR A 343 12.05 16.61 -15.86
CA THR A 343 11.41 17.24 -14.70
C THR A 343 10.04 16.67 -14.31
N LYS A 344 9.37 15.99 -15.25
CA LYS A 344 8.02 15.48 -15.07
C LYS A 344 7.87 14.02 -15.48
N GLU A 345 8.91 13.33 -15.93
CA GLU A 345 8.73 11.97 -16.42
C GLU A 345 8.82 10.95 -15.29
N PHE A 346 8.04 9.87 -15.43
CA PHE A 346 8.01 8.79 -14.46
C PHE A 346 7.78 7.45 -15.13
N VAL A 347 8.26 6.40 -14.48
CA VAL A 347 7.88 5.01 -14.75
C VAL A 347 7.16 4.46 -13.51
N LEU A 348 6.02 3.82 -13.71
CA LEU A 348 5.19 3.24 -12.66
C LEU A 348 5.01 1.75 -12.93
N TRP A 349 5.37 0.91 -11.96
CA TRP A 349 5.06 -0.51 -11.92
C TRP A 349 3.94 -0.74 -10.92
N GLU A 350 2.86 -1.41 -11.33
CA GLU A 350 1.73 -1.78 -10.47
C GLU A 350 1.59 -3.30 -10.46
N VAL A 351 1.84 -3.92 -9.29
CA VAL A 351 1.68 -5.36 -9.05
C VAL A 351 0.34 -5.59 -8.37
N ALA A 352 -0.54 -6.35 -9.04
CA ALA A 352 -1.90 -6.61 -8.61
C ALA A 352 -2.31 -8.07 -8.74
#